data_AF-A0A9P0HAE4-F1
#
_entry.id   AF-A0A9P0HAE4-F1
#
_cell.length_a   1.000
_cell.length_b   1.000
_cell.length_c   1.000
_cell.angle_alpha   90.00
_cell.angle_beta   90.00
_cell.angle_gamma   90.00
#
_symmetry.space_group_name_H-M   'P 1'
#
loop_
_entity.id
_entity.type
_entity.pdbx_description
1 polymer ?
#
loop_
_entity_poly.entity_id
_entity_poly.type
_entity_poly.pdbx_seq_one_letter_code
_entity_poly.pdbx_strand_id
1 'polypeptide(L)'
;MEYSVINIIHKLNNETLKSEHLQMFIKIPKDACQYVMEIPYAERCDFVYKTHDCAVHNAPLVNPFDWVFCDYPEEWAIIGVLAMFFTLVILFFVTSILADVFICPNLEVVSDTLRLPESLAGVTILAFGNGAPDLFSAYAGAEMDHAEIMFASLTGSGLFVTTLVSGIILYIRPFKVEKWSLLRNVFFYLCTYSILFSSFYCRYYTIFHALCILGVYIIYLAINISDVVADVILKRKMEIMKTDDEQKLKLMARERSIFVPNLDRGRASVAEGFYMKNNL
;
A
#
# COMPACT_ATOMS: atom_id res chain seq x y z
N MET A 1 -7.30 -35.15 2.79
CA MET A 1 -8.70 -35.02 3.29
C MET A 1 -9.38 -33.92 2.47
N GLU A 2 -9.60 -34.21 1.20
CA GLU A 2 -9.99 -33.25 0.14
C GLU A 2 -11.46 -33.39 -0.30
N TYR A 3 -12.32 -33.96 0.55
CA TYR A 3 -13.70 -34.30 0.17
C TYR A 3 -14.79 -33.54 0.92
N SER A 4 -14.48 -32.42 1.59
CA SER A 4 -15.49 -31.71 2.41
C SER A 4 -15.87 -30.30 1.94
N VAL A 5 -15.22 -29.74 0.93
CA VAL A 5 -15.53 -28.36 0.45
C VAL A 5 -16.48 -28.36 -0.76
N ILE A 6 -16.44 -29.39 -1.61
CA ILE A 6 -17.32 -29.51 -2.79
C ILE A 6 -18.79 -29.76 -2.38
N ASN A 7 -19.01 -30.34 -1.20
CA ASN A 7 -20.34 -30.75 -0.76
C ASN A 7 -21.19 -29.62 -0.13
N ILE A 8 -20.61 -28.44 0.15
CA ILE A 8 -21.36 -27.28 0.65
C ILE A 8 -21.95 -26.48 -0.53
N ILE A 9 -21.22 -26.37 -1.65
CA ILE A 9 -21.71 -25.70 -2.86
C ILE A 9 -22.86 -26.52 -3.49
N HIS A 10 -22.77 -27.85 -3.48
CA HIS A 10 -23.84 -28.70 -4.03
C HIS A 10 -25.10 -28.76 -3.15
N LYS A 11 -24.97 -28.53 -1.83
CA LYS A 11 -26.10 -28.61 -0.88
C LYS A 11 -26.86 -27.29 -0.72
N LEU A 12 -26.26 -26.17 -1.09
CA LEU A 12 -26.96 -24.88 -1.23
C LEU A 12 -27.72 -24.75 -2.56
N ASN A 13 -27.43 -25.60 -3.55
CA ASN A 13 -28.03 -25.52 -4.88
C ASN A 13 -29.44 -26.12 -4.98
N ASN A 14 -29.98 -26.73 -3.90
CA ASN A 14 -31.18 -27.55 -4.08
C ASN A 14 -32.45 -27.18 -3.31
N GLU A 15 -32.51 -26.19 -2.40
CA GLU A 15 -33.83 -25.86 -1.81
C GLU A 15 -34.20 -24.40 -1.50
N THR A 16 -33.35 -23.36 -1.57
CA THR A 16 -33.80 -22.03 -1.09
C THR A 16 -33.22 -20.79 -1.79
N LEU A 17 -33.15 -20.72 -3.13
CA LEU A 17 -33.04 -19.41 -3.80
C LEU A 17 -33.42 -19.44 -5.29
N LYS A 18 -34.63 -19.93 -5.60
CA LYS A 18 -35.31 -19.64 -6.87
C LYS A 18 -35.95 -18.25 -6.79
N SER A 19 -35.13 -17.22 -6.73
CA SER A 19 -35.56 -15.81 -6.81
C SER A 19 -35.28 -15.32 -8.22
N GLU A 20 -36.34 -14.99 -8.98
CA GLU A 20 -36.24 -14.39 -10.33
C GLU A 20 -35.35 -13.14 -10.36
N HIS A 21 -35.14 -12.48 -9.21
CA HIS A 21 -34.25 -11.33 -9.09
C HIS A 21 -32.75 -11.67 -9.20
N LEU A 22 -32.32 -12.89 -8.84
CA LEU A 22 -30.89 -13.24 -8.90
C LEU A 22 -30.43 -13.58 -10.34
N GLN A 23 -31.34 -14.03 -11.20
CA GLN A 23 -31.04 -14.24 -12.62
C GLN A 23 -30.93 -12.93 -13.40
N MET A 24 -31.54 -11.84 -12.91
CA MET A 24 -31.43 -10.53 -13.54
C MET A 24 -30.06 -9.87 -13.30
N PHE A 25 -29.39 -10.18 -12.19
CA PHE A 25 -28.04 -9.67 -11.87
C PHE A 25 -26.90 -10.45 -12.52
N ILE A 26 -27.16 -11.65 -13.05
CA ILE A 26 -26.13 -12.54 -13.64
C ILE A 26 -26.26 -12.62 -15.17
N LYS A 27 -27.32 -12.04 -15.75
CA LYS A 27 -27.50 -12.06 -17.21
C LYS A 27 -26.63 -10.98 -17.84
N ILE A 28 -25.45 -11.39 -18.31
CA ILE A 28 -24.55 -10.53 -19.07
C ILE A 28 -25.34 -10.03 -20.29
N PRO A 29 -25.36 -8.70 -20.56
CA PRO A 29 -26.01 -8.17 -21.75
C PRO A 29 -25.38 -8.80 -22.99
N LYS A 30 -26.18 -9.22 -23.96
CA LYS A 30 -25.67 -9.89 -25.18
C LYS A 30 -24.89 -8.94 -26.10
N ASP A 31 -25.10 -7.66 -25.90
CA ASP A 31 -24.45 -6.51 -26.50
C ASP A 31 -23.17 -6.09 -25.76
N ALA A 32 -22.95 -6.57 -24.53
CA ALA A 32 -21.73 -6.29 -23.79
C ALA A 32 -20.57 -7.15 -24.30
N CYS A 33 -19.38 -6.55 -24.39
CA CYS A 33 -18.18 -7.28 -24.82
C CYS A 33 -17.85 -8.49 -23.93
N GLN A 34 -18.26 -8.46 -22.67
CA GLN A 34 -18.10 -9.57 -21.72
C GLN A 34 -18.82 -10.88 -22.17
N TYR A 35 -19.82 -10.78 -23.06
CA TYR A 35 -20.56 -11.91 -23.60
C TYR A 35 -19.71 -12.79 -24.55
N VAL A 36 -18.55 -12.30 -25.01
CA VAL A 36 -17.62 -13.06 -25.89
C VAL A 36 -17.22 -14.42 -25.30
N MET A 37 -17.16 -14.52 -23.97
CA MET A 37 -16.78 -15.76 -23.29
C MET A 37 -17.88 -16.83 -23.31
N GLU A 38 -19.15 -16.46 -23.50
CA GLU A 38 -20.28 -17.39 -23.63
C GLU A 38 -20.44 -17.95 -25.06
N ILE A 39 -19.79 -17.32 -26.04
CA ILE A 39 -19.86 -17.69 -27.45
C ILE A 39 -18.83 -18.79 -27.77
N PRO A 40 -19.14 -19.74 -28.68
CA PRO A 40 -18.19 -20.74 -29.17
C PRO A 40 -16.95 -20.08 -29.80
N TYR A 41 -15.78 -20.65 -29.59
CA TYR A 41 -14.49 -20.06 -29.98
C TYR A 41 -14.45 -19.56 -31.45
N ALA A 42 -15.01 -20.34 -32.39
CA ALA A 42 -15.05 -20.00 -33.81
C ALA A 42 -15.80 -18.71 -34.15
N GLU A 43 -16.76 -18.30 -33.32
CA GLU A 43 -17.60 -17.11 -33.55
C GLU A 43 -17.14 -15.89 -32.73
N ARG A 44 -16.14 -16.06 -31.84
CA ARG A 44 -15.69 -14.99 -30.95
C ARG A 44 -15.08 -13.82 -31.69
N CYS A 45 -14.22 -14.08 -32.68
CA CYS A 45 -13.59 -13.02 -33.46
C CYS A 45 -14.62 -12.18 -34.24
N ASP A 46 -15.60 -12.85 -34.86
CA ASP A 46 -16.69 -12.18 -35.59
C ASP A 46 -17.58 -11.35 -34.64
N PHE A 47 -17.81 -11.84 -33.42
CA PHE A 47 -18.51 -11.08 -32.38
C PHE A 47 -17.75 -9.84 -31.93
N VAL A 48 -16.43 -9.93 -31.72
CA VAL A 48 -15.58 -8.80 -31.30
C VAL A 48 -15.61 -7.68 -32.34
N TYR A 49 -15.53 -8.01 -33.64
CA TYR A 49 -15.61 -7.00 -34.71
C TYR A 49 -17.00 -6.36 -34.87
N LYS A 50 -18.07 -7.10 -34.56
CA LYS A 50 -19.46 -6.63 -34.74
C LYS A 50 -20.00 -5.85 -33.55
N THR A 51 -19.43 -6.03 -32.37
CA THR A 51 -19.92 -5.44 -31.13
C THR A 51 -19.20 -4.11 -30.84
N HIS A 52 -19.96 -3.02 -30.78
CA HIS A 52 -19.42 -1.68 -30.53
C HIS A 52 -18.70 -1.58 -29.17
N ASP A 53 -19.19 -2.26 -28.13
CA ASP A 53 -18.54 -2.29 -26.80
C ASP A 53 -17.15 -2.96 -26.80
N CYS A 54 -16.86 -3.80 -27.79
CA CYS A 54 -15.53 -4.40 -27.97
C CYS A 54 -14.58 -3.52 -28.77
N ALA A 55 -15.13 -2.58 -29.55
CA ALA A 55 -14.35 -1.62 -30.31
C ALA A 55 -13.91 -0.50 -29.37
N VAL A 56 -12.70 -0.62 -28.82
CA VAL A 56 -12.09 0.45 -28.02
C VAL A 56 -11.69 1.59 -28.97
N HIS A 57 -12.66 2.43 -29.35
CA HIS A 57 -12.48 3.53 -30.29
C HIS A 57 -11.39 4.55 -29.88
N ASN A 58 -10.96 4.51 -28.61
CA ASN A 58 -9.92 5.36 -28.03
C ASN A 58 -8.67 4.59 -27.58
N ALA A 59 -8.45 3.34 -28.01
CA ALA A 59 -7.24 2.60 -27.67
C ALA A 59 -6.03 3.22 -28.42
N PRO A 60 -4.98 3.68 -27.72
CA PRO A 60 -3.92 4.45 -28.36
C PRO A 60 -3.05 3.66 -29.36
N LEU A 61 -3.05 2.32 -29.33
CA LEU A 61 -2.08 1.49 -30.06
C LEU A 61 -2.65 0.17 -30.62
N VAL A 62 -3.30 -0.68 -29.81
CA VAL A 62 -3.82 -2.00 -30.24
C VAL A 62 -5.10 -2.33 -29.45
N ASN A 63 -6.13 -2.87 -30.10
CA ASN A 63 -7.32 -3.36 -29.41
C ASN A 63 -7.01 -4.72 -28.73
N PRO A 64 -7.08 -4.81 -27.39
CA PRO A 64 -6.76 -6.05 -26.68
C PRO A 64 -7.74 -7.19 -26.98
N PHE A 65 -9.00 -6.88 -27.31
CA PHE A 65 -9.99 -7.90 -27.65
C PHE A 65 -9.69 -8.53 -29.01
N ASP A 66 -9.35 -7.73 -30.02
CA ASP A 66 -8.95 -8.23 -31.34
C ASP A 66 -7.70 -9.12 -31.21
N TRP A 67 -6.68 -8.65 -30.50
CA TRP A 67 -5.43 -9.38 -30.34
C TRP A 67 -5.61 -10.74 -29.65
N VAL A 68 -6.46 -10.82 -28.61
CA VAL A 68 -6.67 -12.06 -27.85
C VAL A 68 -7.61 -13.03 -28.56
N PHE A 69 -8.68 -12.54 -29.19
CA PHE A 69 -9.74 -13.40 -29.72
C PHE A 69 -9.64 -13.67 -31.23
N CYS A 70 -8.91 -12.85 -31.99
CA CYS A 70 -8.74 -13.02 -33.44
C CYS A 70 -7.33 -13.48 -33.83
N ASP A 71 -6.28 -12.91 -33.24
CA ASP A 71 -4.90 -13.22 -33.62
C ASP A 71 -4.32 -14.46 -32.91
N TYR A 72 -4.94 -14.90 -31.81
CA TYR A 72 -4.40 -15.96 -30.96
C TYR A 72 -5.19 -17.28 -31.06
N PRO A 73 -4.66 -18.32 -31.74
CA PRO A 73 -5.37 -19.59 -31.92
C PRO A 73 -5.46 -20.42 -30.62
N GLU A 74 -6.53 -21.22 -30.48
CA GLU A 74 -6.79 -22.06 -29.29
C GLU A 74 -5.62 -23.00 -28.95
N GLU A 75 -4.92 -23.52 -29.97
CA GLU A 75 -3.76 -24.41 -29.79
C GLU A 75 -2.62 -23.75 -29.00
N TRP A 76 -2.53 -22.42 -29.05
CA TRP A 76 -1.50 -21.66 -28.35
C TRP A 76 -1.95 -21.25 -26.94
N ALA A 77 -3.21 -21.46 -26.54
CA ALA A 77 -3.74 -21.04 -25.23
C ALA A 77 -2.84 -21.44 -24.05
N ILE A 78 -2.31 -22.66 -24.06
CA ILE A 78 -1.40 -23.16 -23.02
C ILE A 78 -0.08 -22.38 -23.01
N ILE A 79 0.48 -22.10 -24.19
CA ILE A 79 1.70 -21.31 -24.35
C ILE A 79 1.47 -19.88 -23.86
N GLY A 80 0.29 -19.31 -24.12
CA GLY A 80 -0.11 -17.99 -23.64
C GLY A 80 -0.19 -17.91 -22.13
N VAL A 81 -0.86 -18.89 -21.49
CA VAL A 81 -0.93 -18.98 -20.02
C VAL A 81 0.46 -19.12 -19.40
N LEU A 82 1.33 -19.97 -19.97
CA LEU A 82 2.71 -20.12 -19.51
C LEU A 82 3.51 -18.82 -19.69
N ALA A 83 3.38 -18.16 -20.84
CA ALA A 83 4.03 -16.88 -21.11
C ALA A 83 3.57 -15.79 -20.14
N MET A 84 2.27 -15.71 -19.83
CA MET A 84 1.74 -14.80 -18.81
C MET A 84 2.32 -15.11 -17.43
N PHE A 85 2.39 -16.38 -17.04
CA PHE A 85 2.99 -16.79 -15.77
C PHE A 85 4.47 -16.38 -15.68
N PHE A 86 5.28 -16.69 -16.71
CA PHE A 86 6.68 -16.26 -16.75
C PHE A 86 6.84 -14.75 -16.75
N THR A 87 5.98 -14.03 -17.47
CA THR A 87 5.97 -12.56 -17.48
C THR A 87 5.68 -12.00 -16.10
N LEU A 88 4.69 -12.53 -15.38
CA LEU A 88 4.39 -12.12 -14.01
C LEU A 88 5.55 -12.37 -13.05
N VAL A 89 6.21 -13.52 -13.17
CA VAL A 89 7.40 -13.85 -12.36
C VAL A 89 8.55 -12.87 -12.67
N ILE A 90 8.82 -12.60 -13.95
CA ILE A 90 9.85 -11.63 -14.36
C ILE A 90 9.52 -10.24 -13.83
N LEU A 91 8.28 -9.77 -13.98
CA LEU A 91 7.83 -8.47 -13.48
C LEU A 91 7.97 -8.37 -11.96
N PHE A 92 7.67 -9.44 -11.22
CA PHE A 92 7.86 -9.48 -9.78
C PHE A 92 9.35 -9.34 -9.39
N PHE A 93 10.25 -10.08 -10.05
CA PHE A 93 11.68 -9.96 -9.80
C PHE A 93 12.23 -8.58 -10.19
N VAL A 94 11.84 -8.07 -11.36
CA VAL A 94 12.29 -6.74 -11.84
C VAL A 94 11.82 -5.64 -10.90
N THR A 95 10.56 -5.65 -10.48
CA THR A 95 10.04 -4.65 -9.54
C THR A 95 10.68 -4.77 -8.16
N SER A 96 10.96 -5.99 -7.68
CA SER A 96 11.70 -6.20 -6.43
C SER A 96 13.13 -5.64 -6.50
N ILE A 97 13.87 -5.88 -7.59
CA ILE A 97 15.22 -5.36 -7.77
C ILE A 97 15.20 -3.84 -7.90
N LEU A 98 14.24 -3.30 -8.66
CA LEU A 98 14.07 -1.86 -8.81
C LEU A 98 13.78 -1.18 -7.47
N ALA A 99 12.95 -1.80 -6.64
CA ALA A 99 12.63 -1.29 -5.30
C ALA A 99 13.88 -1.23 -4.41
N ASP A 100 14.64 -2.31 -4.32
CA ASP A 100 15.80 -2.41 -3.42
C ASP A 100 16.98 -1.55 -3.89
N VAL A 101 17.32 -1.62 -5.18
CA VAL A 101 18.54 -0.98 -5.73
C VAL A 101 18.33 0.49 -6.06
N PHE A 102 17.12 0.88 -6.50
CA PHE A 102 16.87 2.25 -6.97
C PHE A 102 15.92 3.01 -6.05
N ILE A 103 14.77 2.46 -5.66
CA ILE A 103 13.77 3.24 -4.92
C ILE A 103 14.24 3.56 -3.50
N CYS A 104 14.72 2.56 -2.74
CA CYS A 104 15.13 2.75 -1.36
C CYS A 104 16.26 3.80 -1.19
N PRO A 105 17.40 3.70 -1.93
CA PRO A 105 18.49 4.67 -1.76
C PRO A 105 18.14 6.08 -2.24
N ASN A 106 17.36 6.19 -3.33
CA ASN A 106 16.92 7.51 -3.80
C ASN A 106 15.93 8.14 -2.82
N LEU A 107 15.08 7.35 -2.18
CA LEU A 107 14.16 7.85 -1.16
C LEU A 107 14.92 8.37 0.07
N GLU A 108 15.98 7.69 0.49
CA GLU A 108 16.88 8.14 1.57
C GLU A 108 17.52 9.50 1.22
N VAL A 109 18.12 9.63 0.03
CA VAL A 109 18.73 10.89 -0.44
C VAL A 109 17.71 12.03 -0.52
N VAL A 110 16.50 11.76 -1.00
CA VAL A 110 15.42 12.75 -1.05
C VAL A 110 14.97 13.14 0.35
N SER A 111 14.86 12.18 1.27
CA SER A 111 14.50 12.41 2.67
C SER A 111 15.52 13.32 3.36
N ASP A 112 16.81 13.05 3.16
CA ASP A 112 17.91 13.85 3.70
C ASP A 112 17.94 15.27 3.13
N THR A 113 17.73 15.40 1.82
CA THR A 113 17.69 16.69 1.13
C THR A 113 16.53 17.56 1.62
N LEU A 114 15.36 16.94 1.83
CA LEU A 114 14.17 17.62 2.32
C LEU A 114 14.16 17.77 3.86
N ARG A 115 15.14 17.20 4.57
CA ARG A 115 15.21 17.12 6.05
C ARG A 115 13.95 16.51 6.67
N LEU A 116 13.37 15.53 5.98
CA LEU A 116 12.22 14.77 6.45
C LEU A 116 12.71 13.42 7.00
N PRO A 117 12.01 12.82 7.98
CA PRO A 117 12.27 11.44 8.37
C PRO A 117 11.81 10.49 7.24
N GLU A 118 12.54 9.40 7.05
CA GLU A 118 12.25 8.39 6.02
C GLU A 118 10.83 7.83 6.11
N SER A 119 10.28 7.72 7.32
CA SER A 119 8.90 7.29 7.54
C SER A 119 7.88 8.24 6.91
N LEU A 120 8.15 9.55 6.91
CA LEU A 120 7.30 10.54 6.27
C LEU A 120 7.45 10.50 4.74
N ALA A 121 8.69 10.36 4.25
CA ALA A 121 8.95 10.20 2.82
C ALA A 121 8.26 8.95 2.25
N GLY A 122 8.21 7.87 3.03
CA GLY A 122 7.48 6.64 2.69
C GLY A 122 5.96 6.85 2.58
N VAL A 123 5.32 7.50 3.57
CA VAL A 123 3.85 7.71 3.53
C VAL A 123 3.41 8.83 2.59
N THR A 124 4.34 9.60 2.02
CA THR A 124 4.03 10.71 1.11
C THR A 124 4.57 10.45 -0.30
N ILE A 125 5.88 10.52 -0.51
CA ILE A 125 6.53 10.46 -1.81
C ILE A 125 6.38 9.06 -2.42
N LEU A 126 6.72 8.02 -1.67
CA LEU A 126 6.61 6.65 -2.15
C LEU A 126 5.14 6.25 -2.36
N ALA A 127 4.27 6.60 -1.42
CA ALA A 127 2.83 6.36 -1.55
C ALA A 127 2.23 7.06 -2.78
N PHE A 128 2.60 8.33 -3.03
CA PHE A 128 2.17 9.08 -4.21
C PHE A 128 2.72 8.48 -5.51
N GLY A 129 3.99 8.10 -5.54
CA GLY A 129 4.62 7.48 -6.71
C GLY A 129 3.95 6.16 -7.11
N ASN A 130 3.59 5.32 -6.12
CA ASN A 130 2.88 4.07 -6.37
C ASN A 130 1.43 4.29 -6.84
N GLY A 131 0.72 5.28 -6.27
CA GLY A 131 -0.68 5.53 -6.60
C GLY A 131 -0.93 6.40 -7.84
N ALA A 132 0.08 7.09 -8.36
CA ALA A 132 -0.07 7.96 -9.52
C ALA A 132 -0.51 7.21 -10.80
N PRO A 133 0.09 6.06 -11.18
CA PRO A 133 -0.38 5.28 -12.33
C PRO A 133 -1.82 4.80 -12.17
N ASP A 134 -2.21 4.39 -10.96
CA ASP A 134 -3.57 3.95 -10.65
C ASP A 134 -4.58 5.10 -10.81
N LEU A 135 -4.21 6.32 -10.39
CA LEU A 135 -5.02 7.52 -10.58
C LEU A 135 -5.24 7.82 -12.07
N PHE A 136 -4.18 7.74 -12.89
CA PHE A 136 -4.30 7.98 -14.34
C PHE A 136 -5.10 6.88 -15.04
N SER A 137 -4.89 5.61 -14.67
CA SER A 137 -5.67 4.51 -15.20
C SER A 137 -7.14 4.61 -14.80
N ALA A 138 -7.42 5.06 -13.56
CA ALA A 138 -8.77 5.32 -13.10
C ALA A 138 -9.39 6.48 -13.89
N TYR A 139 -8.68 7.59 -14.05
CA TYR A 139 -9.17 8.71 -14.85
C TYR A 139 -9.54 8.28 -16.29
N ALA A 140 -8.66 7.52 -16.95
CA ALA A 140 -8.91 7.00 -18.30
C ALA A 140 -10.10 6.02 -18.36
N GLY A 141 -10.27 5.16 -17.35
CA GLY A 141 -11.41 4.23 -17.30
C GLY A 141 -12.73 4.91 -16.95
N ALA A 142 -12.70 6.05 -16.24
CA ALA A 142 -13.90 6.81 -15.91
C ALA A 142 -14.52 7.43 -17.16
N GLU A 143 -13.70 7.80 -18.15
CA GLU A 143 -14.16 8.27 -19.46
C GLU A 143 -14.88 7.16 -20.26
N MET A 144 -14.73 5.88 -19.86
CA MET A 144 -15.35 4.71 -20.49
C MET A 144 -16.60 4.20 -19.75
N ASP A 145 -17.20 5.01 -18.86
CA ASP A 145 -18.39 4.65 -18.06
C ASP A 145 -18.26 3.35 -17.22
N HIS A 146 -17.04 2.90 -16.95
CA HIS A 146 -16.74 1.70 -16.16
C HIS A 146 -16.34 1.99 -14.71
N ALA A 147 -16.99 3.00 -14.10
CA ALA A 147 -16.63 3.50 -12.77
C ALA A 147 -16.74 2.45 -11.65
N GLU A 148 -17.73 1.54 -11.71
CA GLU A 148 -17.93 0.50 -10.69
C GLU A 148 -16.77 -0.51 -10.64
N ILE A 149 -16.27 -0.94 -11.81
CA ILE A 149 -15.18 -1.91 -11.93
C ILE A 149 -13.88 -1.30 -11.40
N MET A 150 -13.62 -0.05 -11.77
CA MET A 150 -12.46 0.68 -11.28
C MET A 150 -12.48 0.89 -9.77
N PHE A 151 -13.65 1.24 -9.21
CA PHE A 151 -13.82 1.42 -7.78
C PHE A 151 -13.48 0.14 -7.02
N ALA A 152 -13.96 -1.01 -7.51
CA ALA A 152 -13.67 -2.32 -6.93
C ALA A 152 -12.18 -2.66 -7.01
N SER A 153 -11.52 -2.35 -8.14
CA SER A 153 -10.08 -2.57 -8.33
C SER A 153 -9.23 -1.74 -7.34
N LEU A 154 -9.50 -0.43 -7.25
CA LEU A 154 -8.79 0.49 -6.35
C LEU A 154 -8.97 0.10 -4.87
N THR A 155 -10.21 -0.20 -4.48
CA THR A 155 -10.51 -0.59 -3.10
C THR A 155 -9.90 -1.96 -2.77
N GLY A 156 -9.95 -2.91 -3.71
CA GLY A 156 -9.39 -4.25 -3.54
C GLY A 156 -7.87 -4.26 -3.41
N SER A 157 -7.16 -3.48 -4.23
CA SER A 157 -5.70 -3.38 -4.17
C SER A 157 -5.21 -2.79 -2.83
N GLY A 158 -5.84 -1.73 -2.34
CA GLY A 158 -5.54 -1.15 -1.03
C GLY A 158 -5.76 -2.14 0.12
N LEU A 159 -6.88 -2.86 0.12
CA LEU A 159 -7.16 -3.90 1.11
C LEU A 159 -6.14 -5.04 1.04
N PHE A 160 -5.78 -5.49 -0.16
CA PHE A 160 -4.78 -6.55 -0.35
C PHE A 160 -3.42 -6.16 0.25
N VAL A 161 -2.93 -4.95 -0.02
CA VAL A 161 -1.65 -4.48 0.50
C VAL A 161 -1.69 -4.32 2.02
N THR A 162 -2.77 -3.72 2.54
CA THR A 162 -2.88 -3.45 3.99
C THR A 162 -3.15 -4.69 4.83
N THR A 163 -3.79 -5.72 4.28
CA THR A 163 -4.10 -6.95 5.04
C THR A 163 -3.09 -8.06 4.78
N LEU A 164 -2.93 -8.46 3.51
CA LEU A 164 -2.10 -9.60 3.15
C LEU A 164 -0.62 -9.25 3.18
N VAL A 165 -0.21 -8.20 2.45
CA VAL A 165 1.22 -7.85 2.32
C VAL A 165 1.79 -7.42 3.67
N SER A 166 1.12 -6.50 4.37
CA SER A 166 1.56 -6.05 5.70
C SER A 166 1.58 -7.20 6.73
N GLY A 167 0.59 -8.10 6.68
CA GLY A 167 0.48 -9.25 7.58
C GLY A 167 1.61 -10.24 7.37
N ILE A 168 1.97 -10.53 6.12
CA ILE A 168 3.11 -11.39 5.77
C ILE A 168 4.43 -10.76 6.25
N ILE A 169 4.63 -9.45 6.04
CA ILE A 169 5.84 -8.75 6.50
C ILE A 169 5.98 -8.86 8.03
N LEU A 170 4.90 -8.60 8.77
CA LEU A 170 4.90 -8.68 10.23
C LEU A 170 5.14 -10.12 10.73
N TYR A 171 4.65 -11.12 10.00
CA TYR A 171 4.88 -12.54 10.30
C TYR A 171 6.33 -12.97 10.07
N ILE A 172 6.94 -12.56 8.95
CA ILE A 172 8.30 -12.96 8.58
C ILE A 172 9.35 -12.24 9.45
N ARG A 173 9.17 -10.94 9.71
CA ARG A 173 10.12 -10.10 10.48
C ARG A 173 9.34 -9.20 11.44
N PRO A 174 9.10 -9.62 12.69
CA PRO A 174 8.41 -8.77 13.65
C PRO A 174 9.29 -7.56 14.03
N PHE A 175 8.73 -6.36 13.92
CA PHE A 175 9.37 -5.10 14.31
C PHE A 175 8.47 -4.31 15.28
N LYS A 176 9.08 -3.45 16.10
CA LYS A 176 8.32 -2.59 17.03
C LYS A 176 7.81 -1.37 16.28
N VAL A 177 6.50 -1.17 16.30
CA VAL A 177 5.83 0.00 15.72
C VAL A 177 5.37 0.92 16.84
N GLU A 178 5.45 2.23 16.62
CA GLU A 178 4.88 3.21 17.54
C GLU A 178 3.35 3.13 17.54
N LYS A 179 2.76 2.85 18.72
CA LYS A 179 1.32 2.60 18.85
C LYS A 179 0.47 3.80 18.42
N TRP A 180 0.91 5.02 18.72
CA TRP A 180 0.17 6.24 18.37
C TRP A 180 0.15 6.49 16.87
N SER A 181 1.30 6.40 16.20
CA SER A 181 1.37 6.54 14.75
C SER A 181 0.54 5.46 14.03
N LEU A 182 0.61 4.21 14.50
CA LEU A 182 -0.20 3.13 13.94
C LEU A 182 -1.70 3.38 14.12
N LEU A 183 -2.14 3.74 15.33
CA LEU A 183 -3.55 4.02 15.61
C LEU A 183 -4.08 5.18 14.77
N ARG A 184 -3.29 6.25 14.62
CA ARG A 184 -3.60 7.39 13.73
C ARG A 184 -3.81 6.91 12.30
N ASN A 185 -2.85 6.17 11.74
CA ASN A 185 -2.92 5.69 10.36
C ASN A 185 -4.15 4.79 10.14
N VAL A 186 -4.38 3.83 11.05
CA VAL A 186 -5.53 2.93 10.97
C VAL A 186 -6.85 3.68 11.10
N PHE A 187 -6.94 4.67 11.99
CA PHE A 187 -8.13 5.50 12.16
C PHE A 187 -8.49 6.25 10.87
N PHE A 188 -7.55 6.98 10.27
CA PHE A 188 -7.80 7.70 9.02
C PHE A 188 -8.12 6.76 7.86
N TYR A 189 -7.46 5.60 7.81
CA TYR A 189 -7.75 4.57 6.82
C TYR A 189 -9.19 4.06 6.98
N LEU A 190 -9.61 3.70 8.19
CA LEU A 190 -10.99 3.27 8.47
C LEU A 190 -12.02 4.35 8.16
N CYS A 191 -11.73 5.63 8.43
CA CYS A 191 -12.60 6.74 8.05
C CYS A 191 -12.81 6.80 6.53
N THR A 192 -11.73 6.73 5.74
CA THR A 192 -11.83 6.72 4.27
C THR A 192 -12.63 5.52 3.78
N TYR A 193 -12.36 4.32 4.29
CA TYR A 193 -13.11 3.11 3.92
C TYR A 193 -14.58 3.16 4.33
N SER A 194 -14.90 3.80 5.46
CA SER A 194 -16.29 3.98 5.90
C SER A 194 -17.06 4.89 4.96
N ILE A 195 -16.43 5.98 4.49
CA ILE A 195 -17.03 6.88 3.49
C ILE A 195 -17.23 6.14 2.17
N LEU A 196 -16.20 5.43 1.69
CA LEU A 196 -16.27 4.61 0.47
C LEU A 196 -17.37 3.54 0.55
N PHE A 197 -17.47 2.84 1.68
CA PHE A 197 -18.51 1.84 1.92
C PHE A 197 -19.90 2.46 1.94
N SER A 198 -20.07 3.64 2.55
CA SER A 198 -21.33 4.37 2.53
C SER A 198 -21.72 4.80 1.11
N SER A 199 -20.77 5.28 0.29
CA SER A 199 -21.03 5.63 -1.11
C SER A 199 -21.48 4.43 -1.93
N PHE A 200 -20.82 3.28 -1.72
CA PHE A 200 -21.18 2.02 -2.37
C PHE A 200 -22.58 1.54 -1.95
N TYR A 201 -22.87 1.54 -0.65
CA TYR A 201 -24.17 1.10 -0.12
C TYR A 201 -25.33 1.95 -0.63
N CYS A 202 -25.14 3.27 -0.69
CA CYS A 202 -26.16 4.21 -1.18
C CYS A 202 -26.29 4.20 -2.72
N ARG A 203 -25.37 3.57 -3.46
CA ARG A 203 -25.31 3.56 -4.95
C ARG A 203 -25.33 4.96 -5.60
N TYR A 204 -24.85 5.97 -4.87
CA TYR A 204 -24.73 7.35 -5.38
C TYR A 204 -23.32 7.87 -5.15
N TYR A 205 -22.58 8.07 -6.24
CA TYR A 205 -21.26 8.69 -6.23
C TYR A 205 -21.43 10.19 -6.49
N THR A 206 -21.30 11.00 -5.45
CA THR A 206 -21.42 12.46 -5.55
C THR A 206 -20.06 13.12 -5.36
N ILE A 207 -19.88 14.30 -5.95
CA ILE A 207 -18.67 15.14 -5.75
C ILE A 207 -18.44 15.41 -4.26
N PHE A 208 -19.51 15.47 -3.46
CA PHE A 208 -19.41 15.63 -2.01
C PHE A 208 -18.60 14.51 -1.34
N HIS A 209 -18.84 13.23 -1.69
CA HIS A 209 -18.08 12.12 -1.14
C HIS A 209 -16.60 12.18 -1.53
N ALA A 210 -16.31 12.57 -2.78
CA ALA A 210 -14.94 12.77 -3.25
C ALA A 210 -14.24 13.90 -2.48
N LEU A 211 -14.92 15.03 -2.25
CA LEU A 211 -14.41 16.13 -1.44
C LEU A 211 -14.19 15.74 0.02
N CYS A 212 -15.08 14.92 0.60
CA CYS A 212 -14.90 14.39 1.95
C CYS A 212 -13.65 13.50 2.05
N ILE A 213 -13.46 12.57 1.11
CA ILE A 213 -12.28 11.69 1.09
C ILE A 213 -11.00 12.51 0.90
N LEU A 214 -11.01 13.48 -0.02
CA LEU A 214 -9.90 14.39 -0.22
C LEU A 214 -9.60 15.22 1.05
N GLY A 215 -10.64 15.72 1.72
CA GLY A 215 -10.51 16.43 2.98
C GLY A 215 -9.87 15.57 4.08
N VAL A 216 -10.30 14.32 4.22
CA VAL A 216 -9.71 13.34 5.15
C VAL A 216 -8.23 13.12 4.82
N TYR A 217 -7.88 13.00 3.54
CA TYR A 217 -6.48 12.85 3.10
C TYR A 217 -5.62 14.09 3.43
N ILE A 218 -6.13 15.30 3.18
CA ILE A 218 -5.41 16.54 3.49
C ILE A 218 -5.22 16.69 5.01
N ILE A 219 -6.24 16.39 5.81
CA ILE A 219 -6.15 16.42 7.28
C ILE A 219 -5.14 15.37 7.77
N TYR A 220 -5.19 14.16 7.23
CA TYR A 220 -4.24 13.10 7.53
C TYR A 220 -2.79 13.55 7.26
N LEU A 221 -2.52 14.13 6.09
CA LEU A 221 -1.20 14.65 5.74
C LEU A 221 -0.76 15.77 6.69
N ALA A 222 -1.64 16.73 6.97
CA ALA A 222 -1.33 17.85 7.85
C ALA A 222 -0.94 17.38 9.26
N ILE A 223 -1.67 16.39 9.81
CA ILE A 223 -1.35 15.82 11.13
C ILE A 223 -0.03 15.05 11.09
N ASN A 224 0.21 14.21 10.07
CA ASN A 224 1.48 13.48 9.95
C ASN A 224 2.69 14.41 9.85
N ILE A 225 2.57 15.48 9.05
CA ILE A 225 3.62 16.50 8.94
C ILE A 225 3.80 17.21 10.28
N SER A 226 2.72 17.56 10.97
CA SER A 226 2.77 18.25 12.27
C SER A 226 3.45 17.40 13.34
N ASP A 227 3.14 16.10 13.39
CA ASP A 227 3.74 15.17 14.35
C ASP A 227 5.25 15.03 14.11
N VAL A 228 5.67 14.94 12.85
CA VAL A 228 7.08 14.91 12.47
C VAL A 228 7.80 16.20 12.85
N VAL A 229 7.19 17.36 12.56
CA VAL A 229 7.76 18.66 12.94
C VAL A 229 7.90 18.78 14.45
N ALA A 230 6.90 18.31 15.21
CA ALA A 230 6.94 18.27 16.66
C ALA A 230 8.10 17.40 17.17
N ASP A 231 8.29 16.20 16.60
CA ASP A 231 9.38 15.29 16.96
C ASP A 231 10.76 15.90 16.69
N VAL A 232 10.95 16.56 15.54
CA VAL A 232 12.21 17.23 15.19
C VAL A 232 12.51 18.37 16.18
N ILE A 233 11.51 19.18 16.52
CA ILE A 233 11.65 20.26 17.50
C ILE A 233 11.99 19.69 18.88
N LEU A 234 11.31 18.62 19.29
CA LEU A 234 11.48 17.99 20.60
C LEU A 234 12.90 17.38 20.73
N LYS A 235 13.37 16.66 19.71
CA LYS A 235 14.75 16.12 19.67
C LYS A 235 15.79 17.23 19.78
N ARG A 236 15.63 18.31 19.00
CA ARG A 236 16.54 19.46 19.06
C ARG A 236 16.57 20.11 20.44
N LYS A 237 15.42 20.24 21.11
CA LYS A 237 15.36 20.75 22.49
C LYS A 237 16.09 19.83 23.47
N MET A 238 15.93 18.51 23.35
CA MET A 238 16.61 17.55 24.22
C MET A 238 18.14 17.59 24.04
N GLU A 239 18.64 17.73 22.82
CA GLU A 239 20.08 17.87 22.56
C GLU A 239 20.66 19.15 23.19
N ILE A 240 19.92 20.26 23.10
CA ILE A 240 20.31 21.53 23.74
C ILE A 240 20.35 21.36 25.27
N MET A 241 19.32 20.75 25.87
CA MET A 241 19.30 20.49 27.32
C MET A 241 20.45 19.59 27.77
N LYS A 242 20.74 18.52 27.01
CA LYS A 242 21.85 17.61 27.30
C LYS A 242 23.21 18.32 27.25
N THR A 243 23.39 19.23 26.29
CA THR A 243 24.62 20.02 26.16
C THR A 243 24.78 21.00 27.32
N ASP A 244 23.70 21.66 27.75
CA ASP A 244 23.70 22.56 28.90
C ASP A 244 24.02 21.82 30.21
N ASP A 245 23.42 20.64 30.42
CA ASP A 245 23.71 19.79 31.58
C ASP A 245 25.18 19.31 31.59
N GLU A 246 25.73 18.91 30.44
CA GLU A 246 27.13 18.50 30.33
C GLU A 246 28.10 19.66 30.61
N GLN A 247 27.79 20.86 30.13
CA GLN A 247 28.57 22.07 30.42
C GLN A 247 28.52 22.44 31.91
N LYS A 248 27.34 22.41 32.54
CA LYS A 248 27.18 22.62 33.99
C LYS A 248 27.98 21.62 34.80
N LEU A 249 27.96 20.34 34.42
CA LEU A 249 28.71 19.29 35.11
C LEU A 249 30.23 19.54 35.03
N LYS A 250 30.75 19.97 33.86
CA LYS A 250 32.16 20.33 33.68
C LYS A 250 32.57 21.55 34.51
N LEU A 251 31.70 22.56 34.59
CA LEU A 251 31.93 23.75 35.44
C LEU A 251 32.00 23.38 36.92
N MET A 252 31.05 22.58 37.42
CA MET A 252 31.04 22.12 38.81
C MET A 252 32.28 21.26 39.15
N ALA A 253 32.71 20.40 38.22
CA ALA A 253 33.94 19.61 38.39
C ALA A 253 35.20 20.50 38.47
N ARG A 254 35.27 21.55 37.64
CA ARG A 254 36.37 22.52 37.65
C ARG A 254 36.41 23.32 38.96
N GLU A 255 35.28 23.83 39.44
CA GLU A 255 35.20 24.53 40.74
C GLU A 255 35.62 23.62 41.89
N ARG A 256 35.17 22.36 41.90
CA ARG A 256 35.56 21.38 42.92
C ARG A 256 37.07 21.10 42.92
N SER A 257 37.71 21.05 41.75
CA SER A 257 39.17 20.85 41.64
C SER A 257 39.98 22.03 42.19
N ILE A 258 39.44 23.24 42.13
CA ILE A 258 40.07 24.46 42.68
C ILE A 258 39.94 24.47 44.21
N PHE A 259 38.78 24.09 44.74
CA PHE A 259 38.51 24.13 46.18
C PHE A 259 39.10 22.95 46.96
N VAL A 260 39.35 21.81 46.29
CA VAL A 260 39.93 20.60 46.90
C VAL A 260 41.09 20.09 46.04
N PRO A 261 42.30 20.69 46.13
CA PRO A 261 43.37 20.42 45.18
C PRO A 261 44.01 19.01 45.27
N ASN A 262 43.54 18.10 46.14
CA ASN A 262 44.27 16.86 46.42
C ASN A 262 43.49 15.72 47.13
N LEU A 263 42.22 15.44 46.81
CA LEU A 263 41.52 14.26 47.38
C LEU A 263 41.41 13.03 46.45
N ASP A 264 41.70 13.14 45.16
CA ASP A 264 41.41 12.06 44.20
C ASP A 264 42.55 11.06 43.98
N ARG A 265 43.77 11.33 44.48
CA ARG A 265 44.89 10.37 44.35
C ARG A 265 44.68 9.09 45.17
N GLY A 266 43.77 9.12 46.17
CA GLY A 266 43.45 7.96 47.01
C GLY A 266 42.26 7.12 46.53
N ARG A 267 41.34 7.65 45.73
CA ARG A 267 40.12 6.91 45.30
C ARG A 267 40.22 6.27 43.92
N ALA A 268 41.05 6.81 43.01
CA ALA A 268 41.32 6.17 41.72
C ALA A 268 41.91 4.75 41.89
N SER A 269 42.80 4.58 42.86
CA SER A 269 43.41 3.26 43.19
C SER A 269 42.39 2.25 43.75
N VAL A 270 41.33 2.71 44.43
CA VAL A 270 40.31 1.81 45.00
C VAL A 270 39.26 1.40 43.96
N ALA A 271 38.95 2.26 42.99
CA ALA A 271 38.00 1.96 41.92
C ALA A 271 38.59 1.01 40.85
N GLU A 272 39.87 1.15 40.51
CA GLU A 272 40.56 0.22 39.61
C GLU A 272 40.71 -1.18 40.22
N GLY A 273 40.89 -1.27 41.55
CA GLY A 273 40.91 -2.55 42.27
C GLY A 273 39.57 -3.30 42.31
N PHE A 274 38.44 -2.59 42.15
CA PHE A 274 37.11 -3.21 42.15
C PHE A 274 36.68 -3.70 40.76
N TYR A 275 37.14 -3.07 39.67
CA TYR A 275 36.87 -3.53 38.30
C TYR A 275 37.63 -4.80 37.91
N MET A 276 38.83 -5.02 38.47
CA MET A 276 39.63 -6.24 38.22
C MET A 276 39.13 -7.49 38.96
N LYS A 277 38.28 -7.35 39.99
CA LYS A 277 37.82 -8.49 40.81
C LYS A 277 36.51 -9.14 40.35
N ASN A 278 35.82 -8.54 39.38
CA ASN A 278 34.55 -9.02 38.83
C ASN A 278 34.64 -9.61 37.40
N ASN A 279 35.86 -9.75 36.85
CA ASN A 279 36.12 -10.32 35.52
C ASN A 279 37.14 -11.48 35.56
N LEU A 280 37.16 -12.25 36.65
CA LEU A 280 37.89 -13.53 36.78
C LEU A 280 36.90 -14.62 37.18
#